data_AF-A0A925NTX9-F1
#
_entry.id   AF-A0A925NTX9-F1
#
_cell.length_a   1.000
_cell.length_b   1.000
_cell.length_c   1.000
_cell.angle_alpha   90.00
_cell.angle_beta   90.00
_cell.angle_gamma   90.00
#
_symmetry.space_group_name_H-M   'P 1'
#
loop_
_entity.id
_entity.type
_entity.pdbx_description
1 polymer ?
#
loop_
_entity_poly.entity_id
_entity_poly.type
_entity_poly.pdbx_seq_one_letter_code
_entity_poly.pdbx_strand_id
1 'polypeptide(L)'
;MKIVLAYSGGLDTSVLMSWIKEKYNAEMIGFCADIGQEEELHGLEKKALKTGASKIYIDNLQEEFAKDFIYPMIRAGAIYEGQYFLGTSIARPLIAKRMVEIAKKEKADAIAHGATGKGNDQVRFELTAAALAP
;
A
#
# COMPACT_ATOMS: atom_id res chain seq x y z
N MET A 1 5.73 -19.46 -2.84
CA MET A 1 5.73 -18.20 -2.06
C MET A 1 4.61 -17.32 -2.59
N LYS A 2 3.82 -16.70 -1.71
CA LYS A 2 2.75 -15.78 -2.04
C LYS A 2 3.04 -14.41 -1.44
N ILE A 3 2.95 -13.34 -2.24
CA ILE A 3 3.33 -11.98 -1.84
C ILE A 3 2.19 -11.00 -2.11
N VAL A 4 1.89 -10.13 -1.14
CA VAL A 4 1.00 -8.98 -1.33
C VAL A 4 1.82 -7.73 -1.66
N LEU A 5 1.63 -7.17 -2.85
CA LEU A 5 2.33 -5.97 -3.32
C LEU A 5 1.40 -4.74 -3.25
N ALA A 6 1.84 -3.67 -2.60
CA ALA A 6 1.24 -2.34 -2.78
C ALA A 6 1.42 -1.91 -4.23
N TYR A 7 0.31 -1.86 -4.97
CA TYR A 7 0.28 -1.69 -6.41
C TYR A 7 -0.54 -0.46 -6.79
N SER A 8 0.13 0.60 -7.24
CA SER A 8 -0.50 1.83 -7.72
C SER A 8 -0.81 1.82 -9.21
N GLY A 9 -0.38 0.78 -9.93
CA GLY A 9 -0.45 0.77 -11.40
C GLY A 9 0.60 1.65 -12.08
N GLY A 10 1.48 2.32 -11.33
CA GLY A 10 2.64 3.02 -11.89
C GLY A 10 3.63 2.08 -12.58
N LEU A 11 4.57 2.66 -13.34
CA LEU A 11 5.65 1.91 -14.00
C LEU A 11 6.42 1.05 -12.99
N ASP A 12 6.88 1.67 -11.90
CA ASP A 12 7.71 1.02 -10.89
C ASP A 12 7.05 -0.20 -10.26
N THR A 13 5.81 -0.06 -9.78
CA THR A 13 5.07 -1.19 -9.19
C THR A 13 4.69 -2.25 -10.22
N SER A 14 4.57 -1.88 -11.50
CA SER A 14 4.31 -2.84 -12.58
C SER A 14 5.54 -3.67 -12.90
N VAL A 15 6.70 -3.03 -13.05
CA VAL A 15 7.98 -3.73 -13.24
C VAL A 15 8.29 -4.60 -12.03
N LEU A 16 8.08 -4.08 -10.81
CA LEU A 16 8.33 -4.82 -9.58
C LEU A 16 7.46 -6.08 -9.47
N MET A 17 6.18 -6.00 -9.85
CA MET A 17 5.28 -7.15 -9.86
C MET A 17 5.80 -8.27 -10.77
N SER A 18 6.12 -7.95 -12.02
CA SER A 18 6.64 -8.94 -12.98
C SER A 18 8.00 -9.49 -12.53
N TRP A 19 8.89 -8.63 -12.03
CA TRP A 19 10.22 -9.03 -11.58
C TRP A 19 10.18 -9.95 -10.36
N ILE A 20 9.37 -9.65 -9.32
CA ILE A 20 9.24 -10.53 -8.14
C ILE A 20 8.64 -11.87 -8.55
N LYS A 21 7.60 -11.85 -9.39
CA LYS A 21 6.97 -13.06 -9.92
C LYS A 21 7.99 -13.97 -10.60
N GLU A 22 8.76 -13.43 -11.54
CA GLU A 22 9.75 -14.21 -12.31
C GLU A 22 10.92 -14.66 -11.44
N LYS A 23 11.52 -13.75 -10.66
CA LYS A 23 12.71 -14.04 -9.87
C LYS A 23 12.47 -15.10 -8.80
N TYR A 24 11.29 -15.09 -8.18
CA TYR A 24 10.98 -15.98 -7.05
C TYR A 24 9.92 -17.03 -7.36
N ASN A 25 9.47 -17.13 -8.62
CA ASN A 25 8.32 -17.94 -9.01
C ASN A 25 7.12 -17.76 -8.05
N ALA A 26 6.85 -16.49 -7.71
CA ALA A 26 5.92 -16.13 -6.65
C ALA A 26 4.51 -15.92 -7.17
N GLU A 27 3.52 -16.31 -6.37
CA GLU A 27 2.14 -15.89 -6.57
C GLU A 27 1.98 -14.43 -6.09
N MET A 28 1.68 -13.52 -7.01
CA MET A 28 1.57 -12.09 -6.71
C MET A 28 0.12 -11.67 -6.51
N ILE A 29 -0.19 -11.07 -5.36
CA ILE A 29 -1.46 -10.40 -5.09
C ILE A 29 -1.22 -8.89 -5.11
N GLY A 30 -1.92 -8.18 -5.99
CA GLY A 30 -1.91 -6.72 -5.99
C GLY A 30 -2.83 -6.16 -4.89
N PHE A 31 -2.46 -5.01 -4.33
CA PHE A 31 -3.32 -4.24 -3.44
C PHE A 31 -3.22 -2.76 -3.74
N CYS A 32 -4.37 -2.12 -3.97
CA CYS A 32 -4.52 -0.69 -4.05
C CYS A 32 -5.50 -0.21 -2.98
N ALA A 33 -5.11 0.82 -2.23
CA ALA A 33 -5.98 1.50 -1.28
C ALA A 33 -6.60 2.71 -1.97
N ASP A 34 -7.92 2.73 -2.14
CA ASP A 34 -8.64 3.96 -2.51
C ASP A 34 -8.81 4.84 -1.27
N ILE A 35 -8.05 5.93 -1.25
CA ILE A 35 -8.05 6.95 -0.21
C ILE A 35 -8.39 8.33 -0.80
N GLY A 36 -9.09 8.36 -1.95
CA GLY A 36 -9.58 9.58 -2.61
C GLY A 36 -8.78 10.04 -3.83
N GLN A 37 -7.94 9.19 -4.43
CA GLN A 37 -7.15 9.52 -5.62
C GLN A 37 -7.90 9.41 -6.98
N GLU A 38 -9.22 9.13 -6.93
CA GLU A 38 -10.14 9.16 -8.09
C GLU A 38 -9.67 8.39 -9.35
N GLU A 39 -9.29 9.09 -10.42
CA GLU A 39 -9.09 8.54 -11.77
C GLU A 39 -7.99 7.47 -11.85
N GLU A 40 -7.08 7.42 -10.89
CA GLU A 40 -5.97 6.46 -10.85
C GLU A 40 -6.43 4.99 -10.71
N LEU A 41 -7.69 4.75 -10.34
CA LEU A 41 -8.25 3.41 -10.16
C LEU A 41 -8.82 2.81 -11.44
N HIS A 42 -9.10 3.62 -12.46
CA HIS A 42 -9.80 3.15 -13.66
C HIS A 42 -8.91 2.20 -14.48
N GLY A 43 -9.42 0.98 -14.70
CA GLY A 43 -8.69 -0.06 -15.44
C GLY A 43 -7.52 -0.70 -14.68
N LEU A 44 -7.32 -0.34 -13.41
CA LEU A 44 -6.21 -0.84 -12.58
C LEU A 44 -6.25 -2.36 -12.44
N GLU A 45 -7.43 -2.95 -12.30
CA GLU A 45 -7.59 -4.40 -12.20
C GLU A 45 -7.10 -5.13 -13.46
N LYS A 46 -7.56 -4.69 -14.64
CA LYS A 46 -7.12 -5.26 -15.92
C LYS A 46 -5.60 -5.13 -16.09
N LYS A 47 -5.03 -3.99 -15.66
CA LYS A 47 -3.59 -3.76 -15.70
C LYS A 47 -2.83 -4.72 -14.79
N ALA A 48 -3.24 -4.85 -13.53
CA ALA A 48 -2.59 -5.73 -12.56
C ALA A 48 -2.55 -7.19 -13.01
N LEU A 49 -3.69 -7.70 -13.50
CA LEU A 49 -3.80 -9.08 -14.01
C LEU A 49 -2.89 -9.28 -15.24
N LYS A 50 -2.86 -8.32 -16.17
CA LYS A 50 -1.98 -8.37 -17.34
C LYS A 50 -0.50 -8.33 -16.96
N THR A 51 -0.14 -7.57 -15.93
CA THR A 51 1.24 -7.45 -15.42
C THR A 51 1.71 -8.72 -14.70
N GLY A 52 0.80 -9.51 -14.13
CA GLY A 52 1.09 -10.84 -13.61
C GLY A 52 0.50 -11.18 -12.25
N ALA A 53 -0.34 -10.31 -11.66
CA ALA A 53 -1.06 -10.63 -10.45
C ALA A 53 -2.00 -11.83 -10.64
N SER A 54 -2.08 -12.73 -9.66
CA SER A 54 -3.13 -13.76 -9.59
C SER A 54 -4.47 -13.15 -9.17
N LYS A 55 -4.43 -12.06 -8.39
CA LYS A 55 -5.58 -11.36 -7.84
C LYS A 55 -5.19 -9.93 -7.48
N ILE A 56 -6.14 -9.01 -7.48
CA ILE A 56 -5.95 -7.66 -6.94
C ILE A 56 -7.08 -7.31 -5.96
N TYR A 57 -6.72 -6.61 -4.90
CA TYR A 57 -7.64 -5.92 -3.99
C TYR A 57 -7.63 -4.42 -4.31
N ILE A 58 -8.80 -3.83 -4.51
CA ILE A 58 -8.98 -2.37 -4.62
C ILE A 58 -9.99 -2.01 -3.54
N ASP A 59 -9.49 -1.64 -2.37
CA ASP A 59 -10.34 -1.44 -1.20
C ASP A 59 -10.56 0.06 -0.97
N ASN A 60 -11.82 0.48 -0.85
CA ASN A 60 -12.17 1.82 -0.42
C ASN A 60 -11.91 1.96 1.08
N LEU A 61 -10.92 2.79 1.42
CA LEU A 61 -10.52 3.10 2.78
C LEU A 61 -10.74 4.58 3.12
N GLN A 62 -11.51 5.34 2.32
CA GLN A 62 -11.70 6.77 2.52
C GLN A 62 -12.33 7.10 3.88
N GLU A 63 -13.36 6.36 4.28
CA GLU A 63 -14.04 6.56 5.57
C GLU A 63 -13.11 6.24 6.75
N GLU A 64 -12.38 5.11 6.69
CA GLU A 64 -11.39 4.75 7.71
C GLU A 64 -10.26 5.79 7.76
N PHE A 65 -9.79 6.25 6.60
CA PHE A 65 -8.76 7.28 6.52
C PHE A 65 -9.21 8.59 7.17
N ALA A 66 -10.42 9.04 6.87
CA ALA A 66 -10.99 10.24 7.47
C ALA A 66 -11.13 10.07 9.00
N LYS A 67 -11.82 9.02 9.42
CA LYS A 67 -12.21 8.79 10.81
C LYS A 67 -11.02 8.51 11.74
N ASP A 68 -10.12 7.63 11.32
CA ASP A 68 -9.10 7.05 12.21
C ASP A 68 -7.71 7.69 12.01
N PHE A 69 -7.50 8.50 10.95
CA PHE A 69 -6.22 9.15 10.66
C PHE A 69 -6.34 10.67 10.55
N ILE A 70 -7.21 11.19 9.68
CA ILE A 70 -7.35 12.64 9.45
C ILE A 70 -7.92 13.34 10.67
N TYR A 71 -9.06 12.89 11.22
CA TYR A 71 -9.68 13.56 12.37
C TYR A 71 -8.79 13.58 13.61
N PRO A 72 -8.10 12.48 14.00
CA PRO A 72 -7.14 12.51 15.09
C PRO A 72 -5.97 13.47 14.84
N MET A 73 -5.42 13.50 13.62
CA MET A 73 -4.34 14.42 13.24
C MET A 73 -4.76 15.89 13.42
N ILE A 74 -5.95 16.26 12.94
CA ILE A 74 -6.49 17.62 13.07
C ILE A 74 -6.75 17.97 14.54
N ARG A 75 -7.36 17.07 15.32
CA ARG A 75 -7.62 17.28 16.76
C ARG A 75 -6.33 17.49 17.56
N ALA A 76 -5.24 16.83 17.15
CA ALA A 76 -3.93 17.00 17.77
C ALA A 76 -3.22 18.31 17.34
N GLY A 77 -3.77 19.07 16.39
CA GLY A 77 -3.10 20.24 15.82
C GLY A 77 -1.79 19.88 15.11
N ALA A 78 -1.69 18.69 14.54
CA ALA A 78 -0.44 18.18 13.99
C ALA A 78 -0.04 18.93 12.71
N ILE A 79 1.05 19.70 12.81
CA ILE A 79 1.68 20.42 11.69
C ILE A 79 3.18 20.17 11.77
N TYR A 80 3.72 19.49 10.77
CA TYR A 80 5.16 19.23 10.68
C TYR A 80 5.90 20.51 10.27
N GLU A 81 6.90 20.90 11.06
CA GLU A 81 7.73 22.10 10.87
C GLU A 81 6.90 23.39 10.67
N GLY A 82 5.69 23.43 11.23
CA GLY A 82 4.78 24.59 11.13
C GLY A 82 4.18 24.83 9.74
N GLN A 83 4.41 23.94 8.76
CA GLN A 83 3.98 24.15 7.36
C GLN A 83 3.21 22.97 6.75
N TYR A 84 3.49 21.73 7.16
CA TYR A 84 2.99 20.55 6.45
C TYR A 84 1.99 19.73 7.27
N PHE A 85 0.78 19.55 6.73
CA PHE A 85 -0.31 18.77 7.33
C PHE A 85 -0.21 17.25 7.12
N LEU A 86 1.00 16.71 6.95
CA LEU A 86 1.29 15.28 7.05
C LEU A 86 0.49 14.32 6.14
N GLY A 87 -0.22 14.81 5.10
CA GLY A 87 -1.18 14.01 4.32
C GLY A 87 -0.62 12.69 3.76
N THR A 88 0.61 12.70 3.23
CA THR A 88 1.28 11.48 2.78
C THR A 88 1.64 10.56 3.95
N SER A 89 2.13 11.14 5.04
CA SER A 89 2.63 10.41 6.20
C SER A 89 1.55 9.59 6.88
N ILE A 90 0.35 10.17 7.06
CA ILE A 90 -0.75 9.52 7.78
C ILE A 90 -1.46 8.43 6.95
N ALA A 91 -1.36 8.47 5.62
CA ALA A 91 -1.92 7.45 4.77
C ALA A 91 -1.15 6.12 4.83
N ARG A 92 0.19 6.17 4.99
CA ARG A 92 1.03 4.95 4.89
C ARG A 92 0.74 3.89 5.94
N PRO A 93 0.50 4.22 7.22
CA PRO A 93 0.15 3.21 8.20
C PRO A 93 -1.19 2.52 7.91
N LEU A 94 -2.18 3.23 7.36
CA LEU A 94 -3.45 2.62 6.91
C LEU A 94 -3.23 1.62 5.78
N ILE A 95 -2.46 2.01 4.76
CA ILE A 95 -2.14 1.14 3.63
C ILE A 95 -1.38 -0.11 4.12
N ALA A 96 -0.34 0.09 4.94
CA ALA A 96 0.47 -1.01 5.49
C ALA A 96 -0.36 -1.96 6.38
N LYS A 97 -1.23 -1.41 7.24
CA LYS A 97 -2.18 -2.20 8.04
C LYS A 97 -3.02 -3.08 7.14
N ARG A 98 -3.61 -2.51 6.08
CA ARG A 98 -4.47 -3.27 5.18
C ARG A 98 -3.70 -4.34 4.40
N MET A 99 -2.46 -4.07 4.01
CA MET A 99 -1.57 -5.08 3.42
C MET A 99 -1.36 -6.27 4.34
N VAL A 100 -1.10 -6.02 5.62
CA VAL A 100 -0.92 -7.09 6.64
C VAL A 100 -2.21 -7.90 6.81
N GLU A 101 -3.37 -7.27 6.82
CA GLU A 101 -4.67 -7.97 6.89
C GLU A 101 -4.91 -8.86 5.66
N ILE A 102 -4.64 -8.35 4.46
CA ILE A 102 -4.74 -9.12 3.21
C ILE A 102 -3.76 -10.29 3.23
N ALA A 103 -2.51 -10.06 3.67
CA ALA A 103 -1.51 -11.11 3.78
C ALA A 103 -1.97 -12.24 4.72
N LYS A 104 -2.51 -11.89 5.90
CA LYS A 104 -3.09 -12.87 6.84
C LYS A 104 -4.27 -13.62 6.23
N LYS A 105 -5.19 -12.90 5.57
CA LYS A 105 -6.38 -13.49 4.91
C LYS A 105 -5.99 -14.48 3.80
N GLU A 106 -5.02 -14.12 2.98
CA GLU A 106 -4.59 -14.90 1.82
C GLU A 106 -3.52 -15.95 2.16
N LYS A 107 -3.09 -16.00 3.44
CA LYS A 107 -1.96 -16.80 3.93
C LYS A 107 -0.71 -16.54 3.10
N ALA A 108 -0.43 -15.26 2.83
CA ALA A 108 0.76 -14.82 2.12
C ALA A 108 1.99 -14.88 3.04
N ASP A 109 3.14 -15.16 2.45
CA ASP A 109 4.41 -15.31 3.17
C ASP A 109 5.08 -13.95 3.42
N ALA A 110 4.80 -12.96 2.56
CA ALA A 110 5.41 -11.64 2.65
C ALA A 110 4.53 -10.54 2.05
N ILE A 111 4.91 -9.30 2.35
CA ILE A 111 4.42 -8.09 1.69
C ILE A 111 5.55 -7.39 0.93
N ALA A 112 5.21 -6.58 -0.08
CA ALA A 112 6.17 -5.79 -0.86
C ALA A 112 5.62 -4.39 -1.15
N HIS A 113 6.51 -3.40 -1.29
CA HIS A 113 6.16 -2.03 -1.70
C HIS A 113 7.20 -1.42 -2.64
N GLY A 114 6.77 -0.44 -3.43
CA GLY A 114 7.64 0.29 -4.38
C GLY A 114 8.29 1.57 -3.84
N ALA A 115 8.25 1.84 -2.53
CA ALA A 115 8.89 3.03 -1.97
C ALA A 115 10.42 3.04 -2.24
N THR A 116 10.98 4.23 -2.46
CA THR A 116 12.40 4.38 -2.80
C THR A 116 13.30 4.24 -1.56
N GLY A 117 14.52 3.74 -1.76
CA GLY A 117 15.52 3.53 -0.70
C GLY A 117 16.04 4.81 -0.02
N LYS A 118 15.65 6.00 -0.48
CA LYS A 118 16.07 7.30 0.08
C LYS A 118 14.88 8.15 0.56
N GLY A 119 13.66 7.61 0.48
CA GLY A 119 12.45 8.31 0.90
C GLY A 119 12.00 7.92 2.31
N ASN A 120 11.04 8.68 2.84
CA ASN A 120 10.44 8.40 4.16
C ASN A 120 9.39 7.29 4.11
N ASP A 121 8.81 7.01 2.93
CA ASP A 121 7.71 6.04 2.81
C ASP A 121 8.14 4.61 3.13
N GLN A 122 9.38 4.21 2.81
CA GLN A 122 9.91 2.89 3.20
C GLN A 122 9.85 2.71 4.73
N VAL A 123 10.26 3.73 5.49
CA VAL A 123 10.25 3.70 6.96
C VAL A 123 8.82 3.59 7.48
N ARG A 124 7.88 4.33 6.89
CA ARG A 124 6.46 4.31 7.31
C ARG A 124 5.81 2.96 7.06
N PHE A 125 6.07 2.34 5.91
CA PHE A 125 5.56 1.00 5.58
C PHE A 125 6.19 -0.08 6.46
N GLU A 126 7.53 -0.14 6.50
CA GLU A 126 8.27 -1.20 7.17
C GLU A 126 8.07 -1.19 8.68
N LEU A 127 8.09 -0.02 9.33
CA LEU A 127 7.81 0.07 10.77
C LEU A 127 6.37 -0.31 11.10
N THR A 128 5.41 0.05 10.26
CA THR A 128 4.01 -0.36 10.47
C THR A 128 3.86 -1.87 10.34
N ALA A 129 4.48 -2.47 9.32
CA ALA A 129 4.47 -3.92 9.12
C ALA A 129 5.11 -4.65 10.31
N ALA A 130 6.31 -4.24 10.72
CA ALA A 130 7.02 -4.80 11.86
C ALA A 130 6.22 -4.68 13.18
N ALA A 131 5.46 -3.59 13.35
CA ALA A 131 4.61 -3.40 14.52
C ALA A 131 3.35 -4.31 14.52
N LEU A 132 2.81 -4.67 13.35
CA LEU A 132 1.55 -5.41 13.22
C LEU A 132 1.71 -6.92 12.94
N ALA A 133 2.84 -7.30 12.36
CA ALA A 133 3.18 -8.67 11.97
C ALA A 133 4.71 -8.78 11.79
N PRO A 134 5.48 -8.91 12.88
CA PRO A 134 6.94 -9.05 12.84
C PRO A 134 7.40 -10.39 12.25
#